data_AF-A0A944G323-F1
#
_entry.id   AF-A0A944G323-F1
#
_cell.length_a   1.000
_cell.length_b   1.000
_cell.length_c   1.000
_cell.angle_alpha   90.00
_cell.angle_beta   90.00
_cell.angle_gamma   90.00
#
_symmetry.space_group_name_H-M   'P 1'
#
loop_
_entity.id
_entity.type
_entity.pdbx_description
1 polymer ?
#
loop_
_entity_poly.entity_id
_entity_poly.type
_entity_poly.pdbx_seq_one_letter_code
_entity_poly.pdbx_strand_id
1 'polypeptide(L)'
;MKLNRQNIASTARHIVSKWWSACSVFFKIMIPVSIVIKLLEESRALSRIGVVLSPLMAPLNLPGEMGIVWATTMLSNIYGGLLSLSSMFPEDGLTVAQMTTLASLMLFAHTFLIEIPICVKAGCRFLPIFLIRFVSAYLFALLTAQSCAALGVLQEMVDTIGVQSDDNTLIEWAIGEVKKYISIAFVVLLLVVVLELLEKIGVLKVLNKLLQPLVRFIGISEEVLPLTIIGMTLGLGYGGGLIVAQSKERPLSKRDIFLSLAFLSLFHSIIEDHLLMIGIGADAFFVFVIRFVFCLAAMLLIRKLYDWFDKSKRRSV
;
A
#
# COMPACT_ATOMS: atom_id res chain seq x y z
N MET A 1 -26.14 13.73 27.26
CA MET A 1 -26.34 13.28 25.87
C MET A 1 -26.87 11.85 25.90
N LYS A 2 -28.19 11.64 25.80
CA LYS A 2 -28.79 10.29 25.85
C LYS A 2 -28.51 9.57 24.52
N LEU A 3 -27.49 8.72 24.49
CA LEU A 3 -27.26 7.80 23.37
C LEU A 3 -28.42 6.79 23.33
N ASN A 4 -29.35 7.01 22.40
CA ASN A 4 -30.52 6.16 22.17
C ASN A 4 -30.06 4.75 21.73
N ARG A 5 -30.53 3.68 22.39
CA ARG A 5 -30.16 2.28 22.06
C ARG A 5 -30.37 1.93 20.59
N GLN A 6 -31.35 2.56 19.93
CA GLN A 6 -31.61 2.40 18.51
C GLN A 6 -30.47 2.94 17.62
N ASN A 7 -29.78 4.01 18.04
CA ASN A 7 -28.63 4.57 17.31
C ASN A 7 -27.37 3.70 17.45
N ILE A 8 -27.21 2.99 18.57
CA ILE A 8 -26.07 2.09 18.80
C ILE A 8 -26.23 0.83 17.94
N ALA A 9 -27.42 0.23 17.92
CA ALA A 9 -27.68 -0.97 17.13
C ALA A 9 -27.60 -0.73 15.62
N SER A 10 -28.00 0.45 15.14
CA SER A 10 -27.85 0.83 13.73
C SER A 10 -26.39 1.10 13.37
N THR A 11 -25.63 1.79 14.22
CA THR A 11 -24.19 2.02 14.03
C THR A 11 -23.42 0.70 14.02
N ALA A 12 -23.69 -0.21 14.95
CA ALA A 12 -23.03 -1.51 15.01
C ALA A 12 -23.30 -2.36 13.76
N ARG A 13 -24.56 -2.40 13.30
CA ARG A 13 -24.91 -3.08 12.04
C ARG A 13 -24.20 -2.45 10.84
N HIS A 14 -24.05 -1.13 10.82
CA HIS A 14 -23.33 -0.44 9.75
C HIS A 14 -21.84 -0.81 9.73
N ILE A 15 -21.18 -0.78 10.90
CA ILE A 15 -19.78 -1.19 11.08
C ILE A 15 -19.59 -2.64 10.64
N VAL A 16 -20.43 -3.56 11.12
CA VAL A 16 -20.34 -4.99 10.76
C VAL A 16 -20.55 -5.20 9.26
N SER A 17 -21.47 -4.47 8.63
CA SER A 17 -21.70 -4.56 7.18
C SER A 17 -20.50 -4.06 6.37
N LYS A 18 -19.93 -2.89 6.74
CA LYS A 18 -18.70 -2.36 6.12
C LYS A 18 -17.52 -3.32 6.31
N TRP A 19 -17.32 -3.79 7.54
CA TRP A 19 -16.30 -4.77 7.89
C TRP A 19 -16.44 -6.06 7.06
N TRP A 20 -17.64 -6.63 7.01
CA TRP A 20 -17.90 -7.85 6.23
C TRP A 20 -17.69 -7.63 4.73
N SER A 21 -18.13 -6.50 4.20
CA SER A 21 -17.90 -6.15 2.79
C SER A 21 -16.40 -6.10 2.47
N ALA A 22 -15.62 -5.39 3.29
CA ALA A 22 -14.17 -5.29 3.15
C ALA A 22 -13.50 -6.67 3.24
N CYS A 23 -13.77 -7.42 4.32
CA CYS A 23 -13.23 -8.77 4.53
C CYS A 23 -13.63 -9.73 3.39
N SER A 24 -14.85 -9.67 2.87
CA SER A 24 -15.32 -10.57 1.82
C SER A 24 -14.61 -10.36 0.49
N VAL A 25 -14.36 -9.09 0.11
CA VAL A 25 -13.58 -8.76 -1.09
C VAL A 25 -12.13 -9.20 -0.89
N PHE A 26 -11.57 -8.87 0.28
CA PHE A 26 -10.21 -9.23 0.63
C PHE A 26 -9.98 -10.74 0.60
N PHE A 27 -10.79 -11.54 1.31
CA PHE A 27 -10.67 -13.00 1.36
C PHE A 27 -10.88 -13.68 0.01
N LYS A 28 -11.83 -13.20 -0.80
CA LYS A 28 -12.06 -13.74 -2.15
C LYS A 28 -10.82 -13.64 -3.05
N ILE A 29 -9.96 -12.66 -2.81
CA ILE A 29 -8.74 -12.48 -3.59
C ILE A 29 -7.52 -13.07 -2.87
N MET A 30 -7.39 -12.83 -1.56
CA MET A 30 -6.33 -13.34 -0.71
C MET A 30 -6.23 -14.85 -0.71
N ILE A 31 -7.34 -15.57 -0.48
CA ILE A 31 -7.28 -17.03 -0.33
C ILE A 31 -6.72 -17.70 -1.60
N PRO A 32 -7.23 -17.41 -2.82
CA PRO A 32 -6.61 -17.94 -4.04
C PRO A 32 -5.14 -17.53 -4.20
N VAL A 33 -4.81 -16.28 -3.90
CA VAL A 33 -3.43 -15.78 -4.04
C VAL A 33 -2.48 -16.44 -3.04
N SER A 34 -2.88 -16.65 -1.79
CA SER A 34 -2.07 -17.33 -0.77
C SER A 34 -1.86 -18.80 -1.09
N ILE A 35 -2.84 -19.46 -1.72
CA ILE A 35 -2.65 -20.80 -2.28
C ILE A 35 -1.62 -20.76 -3.40
N VAL A 36 -1.73 -19.81 -4.35
CA VAL A 36 -0.74 -19.64 -5.43
C VAL A 36 0.65 -19.36 -4.85
N ILE A 37 0.77 -18.51 -3.84
CA ILE A 37 2.04 -18.20 -3.17
C ILE A 37 2.59 -19.42 -2.47
N LYS A 38 1.76 -20.22 -1.77
CA LYS A 38 2.21 -21.49 -1.17
C LYS A 38 2.74 -22.46 -2.23
N LEU A 39 2.08 -22.56 -3.38
CA LEU A 39 2.57 -23.36 -4.50
C LEU A 39 3.88 -22.80 -5.07
N LEU A 40 4.03 -21.47 -5.14
CA LEU A 40 5.28 -20.81 -5.56
C LEU A 40 6.40 -20.99 -4.53
N GLU A 41 6.07 -21.09 -3.25
CA GLU A 41 6.99 -21.38 -2.14
C GLU A 41 7.48 -22.84 -2.22
N GLU A 42 6.56 -23.80 -2.30
CA GLU A 42 6.87 -25.23 -2.40
C GLU A 42 7.66 -25.56 -3.68
N SER A 43 7.35 -24.89 -4.79
CA SER A 43 8.12 -25.02 -6.04
C SER A 43 9.49 -24.29 -6.01
N ARG A 44 9.84 -23.64 -4.90
CA ARG A 44 11.02 -22.77 -4.74
C ARG A 44 11.09 -21.61 -5.74
N ALA A 45 9.99 -21.28 -6.40
CA ALA A 45 9.91 -20.17 -7.33
C ALA A 45 10.09 -18.82 -6.61
N LEU A 46 9.52 -18.66 -5.40
CA LEU A 46 9.73 -17.47 -4.57
C LEU A 46 11.19 -17.30 -4.15
N SER A 47 11.88 -18.39 -3.82
CA SER A 47 13.32 -18.36 -3.52
C SER A 47 14.13 -17.86 -4.73
N ARG A 48 13.80 -18.31 -5.95
CA ARG A 48 14.44 -17.81 -7.18
C ARG A 48 14.18 -16.32 -7.42
N ILE A 49 12.95 -15.84 -7.15
CA ILE A 49 12.63 -14.40 -7.22
C ILE A 49 13.41 -13.63 -6.15
N GLY A 50 13.53 -14.17 -4.94
CA GLY A 50 14.35 -13.62 -3.86
C GLY A 50 15.82 -13.46 -4.26
N VAL A 51 16.40 -14.46 -4.92
CA VAL A 51 17.77 -14.37 -5.46
C VAL A 51 17.91 -13.26 -6.50
N VAL A 52 16.90 -13.07 -7.36
CA VAL A 52 16.90 -11.98 -8.35
C VAL A 52 16.79 -10.60 -7.70
N LEU A 53 16.06 -10.49 -6.59
CA LEU A 53 15.89 -9.24 -5.85
C LEU A 53 16.99 -8.97 -4.81
N SER A 54 17.76 -9.99 -4.41
CA SER A 54 18.84 -9.86 -3.43
C SER A 54 19.89 -8.79 -3.80
N PRO A 55 20.35 -8.66 -5.07
CA PRO A 55 21.22 -7.56 -5.48
C PRO A 55 20.62 -6.17 -5.28
N LEU A 56 19.29 -6.05 -5.25
CA LEU A 56 18.61 -4.80 -4.97
C LEU A 56 18.58 -4.48 -3.47
N MET A 57 18.69 -5.48 -2.58
CA MET A 57 18.63 -5.28 -1.12
C MET A 57 19.92 -4.73 -0.54
N ALA A 58 21.08 -5.13 -1.07
CA ALA A 58 22.37 -4.69 -0.52
C ALA A 58 22.56 -3.15 -0.52
N PRO A 59 22.24 -2.39 -1.59
CA PRO A 59 22.28 -0.92 -1.55
C PRO A 59 21.30 -0.28 -0.56
N LEU A 60 20.30 -1.02 -0.13
CA LEU A 60 19.29 -0.59 0.84
C LEU A 60 19.70 -0.93 2.28
N ASN A 61 20.90 -1.48 2.49
CA ASN A 61 21.36 -2.03 3.77
C ASN A 61 20.40 -3.10 4.33
N LEU A 62 19.68 -3.81 3.47
CA LEU A 62 18.76 -4.88 3.84
C LEU A 62 19.39 -6.27 3.61
N PRO A 63 19.09 -7.27 4.48
CA PRO A 63 19.38 -8.67 4.20
C PRO A 63 18.74 -9.11 2.86
N GLY A 64 19.39 -10.03 2.15
CA GLY A 64 18.93 -10.48 0.83
C GLY A 64 17.55 -11.15 0.87
N GLU A 65 17.22 -11.80 1.99
CA GLU A 65 15.96 -12.46 2.28
C GLU A 65 14.78 -11.48 2.30
N MET A 66 15.02 -10.20 2.60
CA MET A 66 13.99 -9.16 2.54
C MET A 66 13.48 -8.92 1.12
N GLY A 67 14.24 -9.35 0.10
CA GLY A 67 13.77 -9.42 -1.27
C GLY A 67 12.57 -10.36 -1.44
N ILE A 68 12.49 -11.45 -0.65
CA ILE A 68 11.35 -12.37 -0.64
C ILE A 68 10.14 -11.68 0.00
N VAL A 69 10.33 -10.97 1.11
CA VAL A 69 9.26 -10.18 1.76
C VAL A 69 8.68 -9.17 0.77
N TRP A 70 9.53 -8.44 0.07
CA TRP A 70 9.08 -7.46 -0.93
C TRP A 70 8.40 -8.12 -2.12
N ALA A 71 8.92 -9.25 -2.63
CA ALA A 71 8.28 -10.03 -3.69
C ALA A 71 6.87 -10.49 -3.30
N THR A 72 6.73 -11.09 -2.11
CA THR A 72 5.45 -11.53 -1.56
C THR A 72 4.50 -10.35 -1.46
N THR A 73 4.97 -9.19 -0.98
CA THR A 73 4.18 -7.96 -0.88
C THR A 73 3.65 -7.49 -2.23
N MET A 74 4.53 -7.42 -3.25
CA MET A 74 4.17 -7.03 -4.61
C MET A 74 3.13 -7.96 -5.24
N LEU A 75 3.28 -9.27 -5.06
CA LEU A 75 2.41 -10.27 -5.69
C LEU A 75 1.10 -10.48 -4.94
N SER A 76 1.10 -10.40 -3.61
CA SER A 76 -0.10 -10.50 -2.78
C SER A 76 -0.64 -9.14 -2.36
N ASN A 77 -0.22 -8.66 -1.20
CA ASN A 77 -0.52 -7.37 -0.60
C ASN A 77 0.36 -7.14 0.63
N ILE A 78 0.15 -6.00 1.29
CA ILE A 78 0.90 -5.59 2.46
C ILE A 78 0.85 -6.61 3.60
N TYR A 79 -0.29 -7.27 3.84
CA TYR A 79 -0.45 -8.29 4.88
C TYR A 79 0.30 -9.59 4.57
N GLY A 80 0.30 -10.03 3.31
CA GLY A 80 1.13 -11.17 2.88
C GLY A 80 2.62 -10.88 3.04
N GLY A 81 3.03 -9.63 2.79
CA GLY A 81 4.36 -9.12 3.10
C GLY A 81 4.72 -9.21 4.58
N LEU A 82 3.85 -8.64 5.44
CA LEU A 82 4.03 -8.68 6.90
C LEU A 82 4.16 -10.10 7.44
N LEU A 83 3.38 -11.02 6.89
CA LEU A 83 3.50 -12.42 7.23
C LEU A 83 4.83 -13.03 6.78
N SER A 84 5.24 -12.76 5.54
CA SER A 84 6.54 -13.23 5.05
C SER A 84 7.68 -12.72 5.92
N LEU A 85 7.58 -11.48 6.39
CA LEU A 85 8.51 -10.89 7.34
C LEU A 85 8.49 -11.64 8.68
N SER A 86 7.32 -12.01 9.20
CA SER A 86 7.26 -12.79 10.44
C SER A 86 7.75 -14.24 10.28
N SER A 87 7.66 -14.84 9.10
CA SER A 87 8.21 -16.20 8.92
C SER A 87 9.73 -16.22 8.72
N MET A 88 10.31 -15.09 8.32
CA MET A 88 11.70 -15.00 7.87
C MET A 88 12.43 -13.81 8.52
N PHE A 89 12.00 -13.42 9.72
CA PHE A 89 12.62 -12.32 10.44
C PHE A 89 14.06 -12.71 10.78
N PRO A 90 15.08 -11.87 10.46
CA PRO A 90 16.47 -12.21 10.71
C PRO A 90 16.73 -12.47 12.20
N GLU A 91 17.55 -13.47 12.53
CA GLU A 91 17.92 -13.79 13.92
C GLU A 91 18.63 -12.61 14.59
N ASP A 92 19.50 -11.91 13.85
CA ASP A 92 20.19 -10.70 14.31
C ASP A 92 19.26 -9.48 14.38
N GLY A 93 18.00 -9.62 13.98
CA GLY A 93 17.00 -8.57 13.94
C GLY A 93 17.19 -7.54 12.84
N LEU A 94 16.34 -6.51 12.88
CA LEU A 94 16.41 -5.34 11.99
C LEU A 94 16.47 -4.07 12.83
N THR A 95 17.29 -3.12 12.39
CA THR A 95 17.24 -1.74 12.90
C THR A 95 15.95 -1.06 12.46
N VAL A 96 15.54 -0.01 13.16
CA VAL A 96 14.40 0.84 12.77
C VAL A 96 14.63 1.42 11.36
N ALA A 97 15.87 1.78 11.00
CA ALA A 97 16.23 2.23 9.65
C ALA A 97 15.96 1.17 8.57
N GLN A 98 16.37 -0.08 8.83
CA GLN A 98 16.11 -1.20 7.92
C GLN A 98 14.62 -1.51 7.83
N MET A 99 13.91 -1.56 8.96
CA MET A 99 12.47 -1.77 8.98
C MET A 99 11.73 -0.68 8.21
N THR A 100 12.11 0.59 8.39
CA THR A 100 11.56 1.74 7.67
C THR A 100 11.83 1.65 6.16
N THR A 101 13.00 1.17 5.78
CA THR A 101 13.40 0.96 4.38
C THR A 101 12.57 -0.17 3.73
N LEU A 102 12.37 -1.29 4.44
CA LEU A 102 11.51 -2.37 3.97
C LEU A 102 10.04 -1.94 3.89
N ALA A 103 9.53 -1.29 4.93
CA ALA A 103 8.18 -0.72 4.96
C ALA A 103 7.95 0.24 3.80
N SER A 104 8.96 1.05 3.45
CA SER A 104 8.94 1.93 2.29
C SER A 104 8.75 1.15 0.98
N LEU A 105 9.52 0.08 0.76
CA LEU A 105 9.34 -0.79 -0.41
C LEU A 105 7.89 -1.33 -0.48
N MET A 106 7.35 -1.78 0.65
CA MET A 106 6.01 -2.34 0.76
C MET A 106 4.91 -1.30 0.49
N LEU A 107 5.03 -0.09 1.04
CA LEU A 107 4.05 0.99 0.92
C LEU A 107 3.83 1.47 -0.52
N PHE A 108 4.90 1.49 -1.33
CA PHE A 108 4.80 1.85 -2.74
C PHE A 108 4.47 0.67 -3.64
N ALA A 109 4.95 -0.53 -3.28
CA ALA A 109 4.90 -1.69 -4.14
C ALA A 109 4.27 -2.90 -3.45
N HIS A 110 2.95 -2.84 -3.32
CA HIS A 110 2.11 -3.96 -2.92
C HIS A 110 0.99 -4.23 -3.93
N THR A 111 0.43 -5.44 -3.90
CA THR A 111 -0.83 -5.79 -4.59
C THR A 111 -0.85 -5.52 -6.09
N PHE A 112 0.28 -5.69 -6.79
CA PHE A 112 0.40 -5.42 -8.22
C PHE A 112 -0.57 -6.24 -9.07
N LEU A 113 -0.84 -7.49 -8.67
CA LEU A 113 -1.76 -8.39 -9.39
C LEU A 113 -3.22 -7.90 -9.38
N ILE A 114 -3.60 -7.00 -8.48
CA ILE A 114 -4.97 -6.46 -8.38
C ILE A 114 -5.00 -5.00 -8.82
N GLU A 115 -4.10 -4.18 -8.28
CA GLU A 115 -4.16 -2.72 -8.42
C GLU A 115 -3.77 -2.24 -9.81
N ILE A 116 -2.74 -2.84 -10.42
CA ILE A 116 -2.33 -2.43 -11.77
C ILE A 116 -3.43 -2.75 -12.80
N PRO A 117 -4.08 -3.94 -12.79
CA PRO A 117 -5.24 -4.20 -13.64
C PRO A 117 -6.41 -3.23 -13.44
N ILE A 118 -6.67 -2.76 -12.21
CA ILE A 118 -7.69 -1.73 -11.96
C ILE A 118 -7.31 -0.42 -12.66
N CYS A 119 -6.06 0.03 -12.52
CA CYS A 119 -5.57 1.21 -13.21
C CYS A 119 -5.68 1.07 -14.74
N VAL A 120 -5.37 -0.12 -15.28
CA VAL A 120 -5.49 -0.41 -16.72
C VAL A 120 -6.95 -0.36 -17.17
N LYS A 121 -7.87 -0.96 -16.41
CA LYS A 121 -9.32 -0.89 -16.67
C LYS A 121 -9.86 0.54 -16.64
N ALA A 122 -9.26 1.42 -15.87
CA ALA A 122 -9.64 2.83 -15.82
C ALA A 122 -9.14 3.64 -17.02
N GLY A 123 -8.20 3.09 -17.82
CA GLY A 123 -7.65 3.73 -19.01
C GLY A 123 -6.15 4.03 -18.96
N CYS A 124 -5.45 3.61 -17.90
CA CYS A 124 -3.98 3.69 -17.87
C CYS A 124 -3.32 2.57 -18.67
N ARG A 125 -2.02 2.73 -18.96
CA ARG A 125 -1.18 1.66 -19.49
C ARG A 125 -0.52 0.92 -18.32
N PHE A 126 -0.31 -0.38 -18.50
CA PHE A 126 0.36 -1.24 -17.50
C PHE A 126 1.76 -0.70 -17.14
N LEU A 127 2.61 -0.52 -18.16
CA LEU A 127 4.03 -0.26 -17.94
C LEU A 127 4.31 1.05 -17.17
N PRO A 128 3.68 2.20 -17.48
CA PRO A 128 3.87 3.42 -16.69
C PRO A 128 3.48 3.25 -15.22
N ILE A 129 2.35 2.60 -14.92
CA ILE A 129 1.88 2.40 -13.54
C ILE A 129 2.83 1.46 -12.80
N PHE A 130 3.24 0.36 -13.43
CA PHE A 130 4.24 -0.56 -12.86
C PHE A 130 5.55 0.16 -12.54
N LEU A 131 6.10 0.92 -13.50
CA LEU A 131 7.36 1.64 -13.32
C LEU A 131 7.25 2.72 -12.25
N ILE A 132 6.16 3.49 -12.22
CA ILE A 132 5.91 4.49 -11.18
C ILE A 132 5.97 3.85 -9.80
N ARG A 133 5.32 2.69 -9.60
CA ARG A 133 5.31 2.00 -8.30
C ARG A 133 6.66 1.40 -7.97
N PHE A 134 7.21 0.58 -8.87
CA PHE A 134 8.44 -0.18 -8.63
C PHE A 134 9.66 0.74 -8.45
N VAL A 135 9.84 1.71 -9.35
CA VAL A 135 11.00 2.62 -9.31
C VAL A 135 10.88 3.58 -8.13
N SER A 136 9.70 4.11 -7.85
CA SER A 136 9.51 5.00 -6.69
C SER A 136 9.71 4.28 -5.37
N ALA A 137 9.24 3.03 -5.26
CA ALA A 137 9.51 2.17 -4.10
C ALA A 137 11.01 2.07 -3.86
N TYR A 138 11.76 1.69 -4.90
CA TYR A 138 13.20 1.46 -4.80
C TYR A 138 13.97 2.75 -4.51
N LEU A 139 13.68 3.84 -5.24
CA LEU A 139 14.35 5.12 -5.06
C LEU A 139 14.07 5.70 -3.68
N PHE A 140 12.83 5.65 -3.20
CA PHE A 140 12.51 6.15 -1.88
C PHE A 140 13.18 5.32 -0.79
N ALA A 141 13.14 3.98 -0.89
CA ALA A 141 13.83 3.09 0.03
C ALA A 141 15.35 3.36 0.04
N LEU A 142 15.96 3.57 -1.13
CA LEU A 142 17.38 3.89 -1.23
C LEU A 142 17.72 5.21 -0.55
N LEU A 143 16.92 6.26 -0.78
CA LEU A 143 17.10 7.55 -0.11
C LEU A 143 16.96 7.43 1.40
N THR A 144 15.97 6.67 1.89
CA THR A 144 15.79 6.38 3.31
C THR A 144 17.00 5.65 3.88
N ALA A 145 17.41 4.52 3.29
CA ALA A 145 18.55 3.73 3.77
C ALA A 145 19.84 4.55 3.85
N GLN A 146 20.15 5.29 2.79
CA GLN A 146 21.38 6.08 2.69
C GLN A 146 21.36 7.30 3.59
N SER A 147 20.22 7.98 3.74
CA SER A 147 20.10 9.12 4.66
C SER A 147 20.19 8.70 6.12
N CYS A 148 19.54 7.58 6.51
CA CYS A 148 19.65 7.06 7.87
C CYS A 148 21.09 6.63 8.19
N ALA A 149 21.76 5.95 7.26
CA ALA A 149 23.16 5.56 7.43
C ALA A 149 24.11 6.76 7.52
N ALA A 150 23.93 7.76 6.64
CA ALA A 150 24.78 8.96 6.64
C ALA A 150 24.61 9.83 7.89
N LEU A 151 23.41 9.90 8.44
CA LEU A 151 23.09 10.69 9.63
C LEU A 151 23.25 9.89 10.94
N GLY A 152 23.44 8.58 10.87
CA GLY A 152 23.50 7.70 12.05
C GLY A 152 22.21 7.64 12.85
N VAL A 153 21.06 7.86 12.21
CA VAL A 153 19.74 7.86 12.87
C VAL A 153 19.04 6.51 12.69
N LEU A 154 18.12 6.18 13.60
CA LEU A 154 17.28 4.97 13.55
C LEU A 154 18.09 3.66 13.56
N GLN A 155 19.22 3.64 14.26
CA GLN A 155 20.13 2.47 14.33
C GLN A 155 19.75 1.52 15.47
N GLU A 156 18.82 1.91 16.34
CA GLU A 156 18.24 1.04 17.36
C GLU A 156 17.49 -0.13 16.73
N MET A 157 17.49 -1.27 17.44
CA MET A 157 16.81 -2.48 17.00
C MET A 157 15.30 -2.36 17.19
N VAL A 158 14.53 -2.94 16.27
CA VAL A 158 13.09 -3.08 16.44
C VAL A 158 12.80 -4.08 17.55
N ASP A 159 11.95 -3.70 18.52
CA ASP A 159 11.43 -4.61 19.54
C ASP A 159 10.54 -5.68 18.89
N THR A 160 11.05 -6.90 18.78
CA THR A 160 10.32 -8.02 18.18
C THR A 160 9.22 -8.52 19.10
N ILE A 161 7.96 -8.26 18.75
CA ILE A 161 6.83 -8.98 19.35
C ILE A 161 6.69 -10.33 18.64
N GLY A 162 7.25 -11.37 19.26
CA GLY A 162 6.79 -12.76 19.13
C GLY A 162 6.76 -13.33 17.72
N VAL A 163 7.86 -13.17 16.98
CA VAL A 163 8.01 -13.75 15.66
C VAL A 163 8.64 -15.13 15.79
N GLN A 164 7.82 -16.18 15.78
CA GLN A 164 8.28 -17.57 15.73
C GLN A 164 8.17 -18.11 14.30
N SER A 165 9.27 -18.63 13.79
CA SER A 165 9.34 -19.47 12.60
C SER A 165 8.98 -20.90 13.00
N ASP A 166 7.78 -21.35 12.69
CA ASP A 166 7.43 -22.77 12.83
C ASP A 166 7.57 -23.47 11.48
N ASP A 167 8.44 -24.49 11.43
CA ASP A 167 8.49 -25.50 10.37
C ASP A 167 7.20 -26.33 10.43
N ASN A 168 6.19 -25.84 9.73
CA ASN A 168 4.83 -26.34 9.82
C ASN A 168 4.49 -27.30 8.69
N THR A 169 3.91 -28.45 9.05
CA THR A 169 3.21 -29.35 8.13
C THR A 169 2.13 -28.59 7.35
N LEU A 170 1.66 -29.15 6.23
CA LEU A 170 0.64 -28.51 5.39
C LEU A 170 -0.66 -28.16 6.15
N ILE A 171 -0.98 -28.95 7.18
CA ILE A 171 -2.11 -28.72 8.09
C ILE A 171 -1.82 -27.54 9.02
N GLU A 172 -0.63 -27.48 9.61
CA GLU A 172 -0.24 -26.37 10.49
C GLU A 172 -0.11 -25.06 9.72
N TRP A 173 0.35 -25.11 8.46
CA TRP A 173 0.30 -23.96 7.55
C TRP A 173 -1.14 -23.50 7.32
N ALA A 174 -2.07 -24.43 7.02
CA ALA A 174 -3.48 -24.09 6.79
C ALA A 174 -4.14 -23.49 8.05
N ILE A 175 -3.85 -24.05 9.22
CA ILE A 175 -4.30 -23.49 10.51
C ILE A 175 -3.68 -22.10 10.73
N GLY A 176 -2.40 -21.94 10.42
CA GLY A 176 -1.70 -20.66 10.45
C GLY A 176 -2.35 -19.62 9.54
N GLU A 177 -2.68 -19.97 8.30
CA GLU A 177 -3.40 -19.09 7.37
C GLU A 177 -4.77 -18.67 7.90
N VAL A 178 -5.54 -19.61 8.47
CA VAL A 178 -6.83 -19.29 9.09
C VAL A 178 -6.63 -18.32 10.27
N LYS A 179 -5.67 -18.59 11.17
CA LYS A 179 -5.35 -17.69 12.28
C LYS A 179 -4.98 -16.29 11.77
N LYS A 180 -4.19 -16.19 10.71
CA LYS A 180 -3.81 -14.91 10.10
C LYS A 180 -5.01 -14.18 9.51
N TYR A 181 -5.89 -14.85 8.77
CA TYR A 181 -7.10 -14.22 8.26
C TYR A 181 -8.04 -13.76 9.37
N ILE A 182 -8.10 -14.48 10.49
CA ILE A 182 -8.82 -14.04 11.70
C ILE A 182 -8.17 -12.78 12.28
N SER A 183 -6.85 -12.75 12.44
CA SER A 183 -6.12 -11.57 12.92
C SER A 183 -6.31 -10.37 12.00
N ILE A 184 -6.22 -10.56 10.68
CA ILE A 184 -6.48 -9.50 9.70
C ILE A 184 -7.94 -9.05 9.80
N ALA A 185 -8.91 -9.96 9.92
CA ALA A 185 -10.31 -9.58 10.10
C ALA A 185 -10.49 -8.71 11.36
N PHE A 186 -9.78 -9.04 12.45
CA PHE A 186 -9.83 -8.27 13.69
C PHE A 186 -9.16 -6.89 13.55
N VAL A 187 -8.00 -6.82 12.89
CA VAL A 187 -7.33 -5.55 12.59
C VAL A 187 -8.20 -4.67 11.69
N VAL A 188 -8.80 -5.24 10.63
CA VAL A 188 -9.74 -4.54 9.75
C VAL A 188 -10.97 -4.07 10.53
N LEU A 189 -11.48 -4.86 11.50
CA LEU A 189 -12.57 -4.41 12.37
C LEU A 189 -12.15 -3.19 13.21
N LEU A 190 -10.98 -3.25 13.85
CA LEU A 190 -10.42 -2.14 14.62
C LEU A 190 -10.25 -0.91 13.73
N LEU A 191 -9.72 -1.08 12.53
CA LEU A 191 -9.55 -0.02 11.54
C LEU A 191 -10.89 0.57 11.11
N VAL A 192 -11.91 -0.23 10.78
CA VAL A 192 -13.26 0.27 10.45
C VAL A 192 -13.85 1.06 11.62
N VAL A 193 -13.67 0.58 12.86
CA VAL A 193 -14.10 1.31 14.06
C VAL A 193 -13.36 2.64 14.19
N VAL A 194 -12.04 2.66 14.00
CA VAL A 194 -11.23 3.88 14.01
C VAL A 194 -11.67 4.83 12.89
N LEU A 195 -11.84 4.35 11.67
CA LEU A 195 -12.29 5.15 10.52
C LEU A 195 -13.66 5.77 10.77
N GLU A 196 -14.60 5.02 11.32
CA GLU A 196 -15.93 5.52 11.70
C GLU A 196 -15.85 6.56 12.82
N LEU A 197 -14.94 6.37 13.78
CA LEU A 197 -14.68 7.37 14.82
C LEU A 197 -14.09 8.64 14.20
N LEU A 198 -13.06 8.51 13.34
CA LEU A 198 -12.41 9.60 12.62
C LEU A 198 -13.40 10.36 11.72
N GLU A 199 -14.33 9.65 11.07
CA GLU A 199 -15.40 10.23 10.26
C GLU A 199 -16.36 11.06 11.12
N LYS A 200 -16.79 10.52 12.27
CA LYS A 200 -17.70 11.20 13.22
C LYS A 200 -17.09 12.46 13.84
N ILE A 201 -15.81 12.41 14.21
CA ILE A 201 -15.10 13.59 14.73
C ILE A 201 -14.68 14.57 13.63
N GLY A 202 -14.94 14.24 12.36
CA GLY A 202 -14.70 15.11 11.22
C GLY A 202 -13.24 15.14 10.73
N VAL A 203 -12.37 14.26 11.21
CA VAL A 203 -10.97 14.18 10.77
C VAL A 203 -10.90 13.91 9.27
N LEU A 204 -11.76 13.04 8.73
CA LEU A 204 -11.81 12.80 7.27
C LEU A 204 -12.15 14.08 6.49
N LYS A 205 -13.03 14.95 7.01
CA LYS A 205 -13.37 16.22 6.38
C LYS A 205 -12.17 17.18 6.38
N VAL A 206 -11.42 17.22 7.49
CA VAL A 206 -10.20 18.02 7.61
C VAL A 206 -9.12 17.50 6.66
N LEU A 207 -8.88 16.19 6.63
CA LEU A 207 -7.93 15.55 5.74
C LEU A 207 -8.26 15.86 4.28
N ASN A 208 -9.53 15.72 3.89
CA ASN A 208 -9.98 16.04 2.53
C ASN A 208 -9.73 17.51 2.17
N LYS A 209 -10.02 18.43 3.10
CA LYS A 209 -9.77 19.87 2.90
C LYS A 209 -8.28 20.19 2.79
N LEU A 210 -7.42 19.46 3.51
CA LEU A 210 -5.97 19.62 3.46
C LEU A 210 -5.35 19.03 2.18
N LEU A 211 -5.85 17.89 1.73
CA LEU A 211 -5.37 17.21 0.52
C LEU A 211 -5.85 17.90 -0.76
N GLN A 212 -7.04 18.52 -0.75
CA GLN A 212 -7.59 19.20 -1.92
C GLN A 212 -6.65 20.22 -2.59
N PRO A 213 -6.05 21.21 -1.90
CA PRO A 213 -5.12 22.15 -2.53
C PRO A 213 -3.89 21.45 -3.11
N LEU A 214 -3.44 20.35 -2.49
CA LEU A 214 -2.26 19.59 -2.92
C LEU A 214 -2.56 18.77 -4.17
N VAL A 215 -3.71 18.10 -4.23
CA VAL A 215 -4.20 17.38 -5.42
C VAL A 215 -4.39 18.33 -6.60
N ARG A 216 -4.97 19.52 -6.36
CA ARG A 216 -5.09 20.58 -7.37
C ARG A 216 -3.72 21.07 -7.85
N PHE A 217 -2.77 21.24 -6.93
CA PHE A 217 -1.42 21.66 -7.26
C PHE A 217 -0.70 20.66 -8.16
N ILE A 218 -0.89 19.36 -7.93
CA ILE A 218 -0.41 18.29 -8.82
C ILE A 218 -1.02 18.42 -10.22
N GLY A 219 -2.21 19.01 -10.36
CA GLY A 219 -2.85 19.31 -11.64
C GLY A 219 -3.94 18.32 -12.03
N ILE A 220 -4.54 17.67 -11.03
CA ILE A 220 -5.74 16.83 -11.15
C ILE A 220 -6.97 17.75 -11.13
N SER A 221 -7.88 17.56 -12.08
CA SER A 221 -9.10 18.39 -12.22
C SER A 221 -10.12 18.14 -11.10
N GLU A 222 -11.03 19.11 -10.91
CA GLU A 222 -12.11 19.02 -9.91
C GLU A 222 -13.04 17.82 -10.11
N GLU A 223 -13.14 17.31 -11.33
CA GLU A 223 -14.05 16.23 -11.71
C GLU A 223 -13.65 14.88 -11.08
N VAL A 224 -12.35 14.61 -10.98
CA VAL A 224 -11.79 13.37 -10.41
C VAL A 224 -11.16 13.56 -9.04
N LEU A 225 -11.05 14.81 -8.58
CA LEU A 225 -10.47 15.13 -7.27
C LEU A 225 -11.18 14.40 -6.10
N PRO A 226 -12.53 14.35 -6.02
CA PRO A 226 -13.21 13.61 -4.95
C PRO A 226 -12.86 12.12 -4.95
N LEU A 227 -12.81 11.50 -6.14
CA LEU A 227 -12.49 10.07 -6.29
C LEU A 227 -11.03 9.79 -5.89
N THR A 228 -10.13 10.70 -6.24
CA THR A 228 -8.71 10.63 -5.87
C THR A 228 -8.54 10.71 -4.36
N ILE A 229 -9.17 11.69 -3.71
CA ILE A 229 -9.06 11.86 -2.24
C ILE A 229 -9.64 10.64 -1.50
N ILE A 230 -10.77 10.12 -1.99
CA ILE A 230 -11.36 8.88 -1.46
C ILE A 230 -10.38 7.72 -1.60
N GLY A 231 -9.76 7.54 -2.77
CA GLY A 231 -8.75 6.50 -2.99
C GLY A 231 -7.49 6.68 -2.15
N MET A 232 -7.05 7.92 -1.91
CA MET A 232 -5.90 8.20 -1.05
C MET A 232 -6.18 7.73 0.39
N THR A 233 -7.43 7.85 0.84
CA THR A 233 -7.84 7.48 2.20
C THR A 233 -8.12 5.99 2.33
N LEU A 234 -8.88 5.42 1.39
CA LEU A 234 -9.43 4.05 1.45
C LEU A 234 -8.66 3.02 0.60
N GLY A 235 -7.68 3.48 -0.17
CA GLY A 235 -6.84 2.63 -1.00
C GLY A 235 -7.16 2.67 -2.50
N LEU A 236 -6.18 2.27 -3.30
CA LEU A 236 -6.24 2.30 -4.76
C LEU A 236 -7.31 1.35 -5.31
N GLY A 237 -7.50 0.18 -4.71
CA GLY A 237 -8.56 -0.75 -5.12
C GLY A 237 -9.95 -0.10 -5.13
N TYR A 238 -10.27 0.70 -4.11
CA TYR A 238 -11.55 1.39 -4.00
C TYR A 238 -11.60 2.65 -4.88
N GLY A 239 -10.64 3.57 -4.73
CA GLY A 239 -10.61 4.82 -5.51
C GLY A 239 -10.47 4.57 -7.02
N GLY A 240 -9.62 3.63 -7.41
CA GLY A 240 -9.47 3.20 -8.80
C GLY A 240 -10.74 2.58 -9.35
N GLY A 241 -11.43 1.74 -8.57
CA GLY A 241 -12.74 1.18 -8.95
C GLY A 241 -13.81 2.25 -9.20
N LEU A 242 -13.84 3.29 -8.36
CA LEU A 242 -14.75 4.43 -8.58
C LEU A 242 -14.39 5.24 -9.83
N ILE A 243 -13.09 5.45 -10.11
CA ILE A 243 -12.63 6.11 -11.34
C ILE A 243 -13.04 5.29 -12.58
N VAL A 244 -12.92 3.95 -12.54
CA VAL A 244 -13.41 3.07 -13.61
C VAL A 244 -14.90 3.29 -13.83
N ALA A 245 -15.71 3.27 -12.76
CA ALA A 245 -17.15 3.45 -12.86
C ALA A 245 -17.51 4.83 -13.44
N GLN A 246 -16.90 5.90 -12.92
CA GLN A 246 -17.14 7.27 -13.37
C GLN A 246 -16.76 7.48 -14.84
N SER A 247 -15.66 6.88 -15.30
CA SER A 247 -15.19 6.99 -16.69
C SER A 247 -16.12 6.36 -17.71
N LYS A 248 -16.97 5.42 -17.29
CA LYS A 248 -18.00 4.79 -18.13
C LYS A 248 -19.26 5.63 -18.22
N GLU A 249 -19.60 6.35 -17.14
CA GLU A 249 -20.79 7.20 -17.08
C GLU A 249 -20.55 8.59 -17.67
N ARG A 250 -19.35 9.15 -17.48
CA ARG A 250 -18.98 10.48 -17.95
C ARG A 250 -17.58 10.46 -18.57
N PRO A 251 -17.37 11.19 -19.67
CA PRO A 251 -16.05 11.29 -20.29
C PRO A 251 -15.09 12.02 -19.34
N LEU A 252 -14.10 11.31 -18.83
CA LEU A 252 -12.99 11.89 -18.07
C LEU A 252 -11.77 12.05 -18.98
N SER A 253 -10.97 13.09 -18.76
CA SER A 253 -9.77 13.31 -19.56
C SER A 253 -8.74 12.20 -19.28
N LYS A 254 -8.05 11.70 -20.32
CA LYS A 254 -7.00 10.67 -20.17
C LYS A 254 -5.88 11.12 -19.26
N ARG A 255 -5.58 12.43 -19.26
CA ARG A 255 -4.59 13.06 -18.40
C ARG A 255 -5.02 12.99 -16.94
N ASP A 256 -6.26 13.32 -16.64
CA ASP A 256 -6.77 13.32 -15.27
C ASP A 256 -6.88 11.90 -14.69
N ILE A 257 -7.36 10.94 -15.49
CA ILE A 257 -7.34 9.52 -15.12
C ILE A 257 -5.92 9.08 -14.76
N PHE A 258 -4.95 9.37 -15.64
CA PHE A 258 -3.56 8.97 -15.44
C PHE A 258 -2.93 9.63 -14.22
N LEU A 259 -3.06 10.96 -14.06
CA LEU A 259 -2.46 11.66 -12.92
C LEU A 259 -3.10 11.25 -11.59
N SER A 260 -4.42 11.03 -11.57
CA SER A 260 -5.13 10.54 -10.38
C SER A 260 -4.63 9.16 -9.97
N LEU A 261 -4.57 8.21 -10.92
CA LEU A 261 -4.15 6.84 -10.65
C LEU A 261 -2.65 6.71 -10.40
N ALA A 262 -1.82 7.55 -11.03
CA ALA A 262 -0.39 7.66 -10.72
C ALA A 262 -0.18 8.16 -9.28
N PHE A 263 -0.95 9.17 -8.85
CA PHE A 263 -0.84 9.66 -7.48
C PHE A 263 -1.32 8.64 -6.47
N LEU A 264 -2.48 8.01 -6.72
CA LEU A 264 -2.95 6.88 -5.93
C LEU A 264 -1.92 5.75 -5.90
N SER A 265 -1.22 5.50 -7.00
CA SER A 265 -0.19 4.46 -7.06
C SER A 265 1.01 4.75 -6.16
N LEU A 266 1.29 6.02 -5.86
CA LEU A 266 2.39 6.44 -5.00
C LEU A 266 1.98 6.64 -3.55
N PHE A 267 0.74 7.10 -3.32
CA PHE A 267 0.27 7.52 -2.02
C PHE A 267 -1.23 7.22 -1.84
N HIS A 268 -1.53 5.98 -1.45
CA HIS A 268 -2.85 5.54 -1.04
C HIS A 268 -2.82 4.87 0.34
N SER A 269 -4.02 4.56 0.86
CA SER A 269 -4.22 3.98 2.18
C SER A 269 -3.47 4.75 3.28
N ILE A 270 -3.66 6.08 3.30
CA ILE A 270 -2.95 7.01 4.19
C ILE A 270 -3.06 6.63 5.67
N ILE A 271 -4.16 5.97 6.05
CA ILE A 271 -4.41 5.59 7.44
C ILE A 271 -3.93 4.16 7.69
N GLU A 272 -4.55 3.18 7.04
CA GLU A 272 -4.32 1.75 7.31
C GLU A 272 -2.87 1.33 7.10
N ASP A 273 -2.34 1.47 5.88
CA ASP A 273 -1.01 0.96 5.56
C ASP A 273 0.08 1.61 6.41
N HIS A 274 -0.04 2.92 6.68
CA HIS A 274 0.95 3.64 7.49
C HIS A 274 0.92 3.20 8.95
N LEU A 275 -0.28 3.03 9.54
CA LEU A 275 -0.40 2.53 10.90
C LEU A 275 0.14 1.10 11.04
N LEU A 276 -0.06 0.26 10.02
CA LEU A 276 0.52 -1.08 9.98
C LEU A 276 2.04 -1.03 9.96
N MET A 277 2.64 -0.18 9.11
CA MET A 277 4.10 -0.06 9.05
C MET A 277 4.70 0.50 10.34
N ILE A 278 4.05 1.49 10.95
CA ILE A 278 4.46 2.02 12.26
C ILE A 278 4.36 0.92 13.34
N GLY A 279 3.30 0.11 13.28
CA GLY A 279 3.08 -0.99 14.22
C GLY A 279 4.14 -2.09 14.20
N ILE A 280 4.83 -2.28 13.08
CA ILE A 280 5.96 -3.23 12.96
C ILE A 280 7.32 -2.61 13.26
N GLY A 281 7.36 -1.35 13.72
CA GLY A 281 8.60 -0.65 14.10
C GLY A 281 9.21 0.22 13.01
N ALA A 282 8.47 0.59 11.95
CA ALA A 282 8.93 1.62 11.03
C ALA A 282 8.77 3.02 11.62
N ASP A 283 9.71 3.92 11.30
CA ASP A 283 9.64 5.31 11.75
C ASP A 283 8.51 6.07 11.05
N ALA A 284 7.61 6.64 11.87
CA ALA A 284 6.42 7.35 11.42
C ALA A 284 6.75 8.59 10.57
N PHE A 285 7.83 9.31 10.89
CA PHE A 285 8.20 10.53 10.18
C PHE A 285 8.66 10.21 8.75
N PHE A 286 9.45 9.16 8.56
CA PHE A 286 9.88 8.70 7.24
C PHE A 286 8.72 8.15 6.41
N VAL A 287 7.96 7.18 6.95
CA VAL A 287 6.91 6.51 6.16
C VAL A 287 5.73 7.41 5.84
N PHE A 288 5.52 8.49 6.60
CA PHE A 288 4.43 9.43 6.37
C PHE A 288 4.90 10.75 5.74
N VAL A 289 5.71 11.54 6.47
CA VAL A 289 6.04 12.92 6.08
C VAL A 289 7.01 12.95 4.91
N ILE A 290 8.14 12.25 5.04
CA ILE A 290 9.18 12.23 4.00
C ILE A 290 8.64 11.54 2.74
N ARG A 291 7.89 10.45 2.92
CA ARG A 291 7.17 9.79 1.82
C ARG A 291 6.22 10.75 1.10
N PHE A 292 5.40 11.48 1.84
CA PHE A 292 4.45 12.42 1.24
C PHE A 292 5.16 13.48 0.40
N VAL A 293 6.22 14.09 0.92
CA VAL A 293 7.03 15.08 0.19
C VAL A 293 7.63 14.47 -1.08
N PHE A 294 8.18 13.25 -0.98
CA PHE A 294 8.69 12.52 -2.14
C PHE A 294 7.60 12.27 -3.18
N CYS A 295 6.41 11.83 -2.78
CA CYS A 295 5.28 11.60 -3.68
C CYS A 295 4.85 12.87 -4.41
N LEU A 296 4.83 14.02 -3.72
CA LEU A 296 4.53 15.31 -4.35
C LEU A 296 5.59 15.65 -5.41
N ALA A 297 6.88 15.53 -5.08
CA ALA A 297 7.97 15.79 -6.01
C ALA A 297 7.92 14.86 -7.24
N ALA A 298 7.69 13.56 -7.01
CA ALA A 298 7.54 12.55 -8.05
C ALA A 298 6.33 12.88 -8.96
N MET A 299 5.20 13.27 -8.39
CA MET A 299 4.01 13.66 -9.18
C MET A 299 4.23 14.90 -10.03
N LEU A 300 4.95 15.90 -9.54
CA LEU A 300 5.31 17.08 -10.34
C LEU A 300 6.19 16.70 -11.53
N LEU A 301 7.15 15.78 -11.32
CA LEU A 301 7.97 15.23 -12.41
C LEU A 301 7.12 14.44 -13.41
N ILE A 302 6.27 13.53 -12.93
CA ILE A 302 5.37 12.72 -13.76
C ILE A 302 4.46 13.60 -14.61
N ARG A 303 3.88 14.66 -14.03
CA ARG A 303 3.07 15.63 -14.79
C ARG A 303 3.89 16.30 -15.88
N LYS A 304 5.08 16.81 -15.57
CA LYS A 304 5.94 17.47 -16.56
C LYS A 304 6.29 16.53 -17.70
N LEU A 305 6.63 15.28 -17.40
CA LEU A 305 6.94 14.26 -18.40
C LEU A 305 5.72 13.95 -19.28
N TYR A 306 4.54 13.77 -18.68
CA TYR A 306 3.31 13.54 -19.41
C TYR A 306 2.99 14.68 -20.39
N ASP A 307 3.03 15.93 -19.90
CA ASP A 307 2.73 17.12 -20.71
C ASP A 307 3.76 17.30 -21.84
N TRP A 308 5.02 16.90 -21.62
CA TRP A 308 6.07 16.91 -22.65
C TRP A 308 5.82 15.87 -23.75
N PHE A 309 5.52 14.62 -23.38
CA PHE A 309 5.20 13.55 -24.34
C PHE A 309 3.94 13.86 -25.17
N ASP A 310 2.89 14.42 -24.54
CA ASP A 310 1.67 14.79 -25.26
C ASP A 310 1.93 15.91 -26.29
N LYS A 311 2.72 16.93 -25.92
CA LYS A 311 3.14 17.99 -26.85
C LYS A 311 3.98 17.46 -28.01
N SER A 312 4.92 16.54 -27.74
CA SER A 312 5.76 15.95 -28.79
C SER A 312 4.92 15.18 -29.80
N LYS A 313 3.91 14.43 -29.32
CA LYS A 313 3.02 13.64 -30.18
C LYS A 313 2.14 14.51 -31.08
N ARG A 314 1.72 15.69 -30.60
CA ARG A 314 0.98 16.68 -31.41
C ARG A 314 1.83 17.41 -32.44
N ARG A 315 3.17 17.41 -32.30
CA ARG A 315 4.09 18.00 -33.28
C ARG A 315 4.51 17.04 -34.39
N SER A 316 4.34 15.74 -34.17
CA SER A 316 4.68 14.67 -35.12
C SER A 316 3.51 14.19 -35.98
N VAL A 317 2.32 14.78 -35.80
CA VAL A 317 1.09 14.57 -36.59
C VAL A 317 0.80 15.86 -37.33
#